data_AF-A0A2L0BDM0-F1
#
_entry.id   AF-A0A2L0BDM0-F1
#
_cell.length_a   1.000
_cell.length_b   1.000
_cell.length_c   1.000
_cell.angle_alpha   90.00
_cell.angle_beta   90.00
_cell.angle_gamma   90.00
#
_symmetry.space_group_name_H-M   'P 1'
#
loop_
_entity.id
_entity.type
_entity.pdbx_description
1 polymer ?
#
loop_
_entity_poly.entity_id
_entity_poly.type
_entity_poly.pdbx_seq_one_letter_code
_entity_poly.pdbx_strand_id
1 'polypeptide(L)'
;PQLVAYRDHLINESDLQSILALKECIANPDIAFTRGILEPLACLRRLGKIDSINYVVLIDALCEAEYHRPDHGDTITTFLLKHISSFPSWLKIVTTVRSQLEEVTKQLPFTRISLDNVQSNDNIQKDLVSYINFRVHNNQAIQSNITLATNGKTESSSVSQNKFAQHLLNASHGSFLFIKLTLDLLEKGQLVVKSSGYKVLPVNLAEIYLLHFNLRFPTIRSFEKVSNILSVCLAALYPLTILEIYYSVNALLIDNFLPWSEFLQRFKLLSGFLVKRL
;
A
#
# COMPACT_ATOMS: atom_id res chain seq x y z
N PRO A 1 -20.52 9.33 7.42
CA PRO A 1 -19.51 10.25 6.83
C PRO A 1 -19.14 11.30 7.87
N GLN A 2 -17.89 11.75 7.94
CA GLN A 2 -17.44 12.71 8.97
C GLN A 2 -18.01 14.13 8.77
N LEU A 3 -18.37 14.49 7.54
CA LEU A 3 -18.94 15.79 7.18
C LEU A 3 -20.44 15.67 6.89
N VAL A 4 -21.23 15.29 7.90
CA VAL A 4 -22.69 15.07 7.75
C VAL A 4 -23.41 16.32 7.26
N ALA A 5 -23.10 17.49 7.85
CA ALA A 5 -23.70 18.75 7.45
C ALA A 5 -23.47 19.11 5.97
N TYR A 6 -22.29 18.79 5.43
CA TYR A 6 -21.99 19.00 4.01
C TYR A 6 -22.76 18.03 3.11
N ARG A 7 -22.87 16.76 3.51
CA ARG A 7 -23.71 15.79 2.81
C ARG A 7 -25.16 16.27 2.75
N ASP A 8 -25.72 16.70 3.87
CA ASP A 8 -27.12 17.14 3.92
C ASP A 8 -27.33 18.40 3.08
N HIS A 9 -26.37 19.34 3.09
CA HIS A 9 -26.40 20.48 2.20
C HIS A 9 -26.35 20.07 0.72
N LEU A 10 -25.43 19.16 0.35
CA LEU A 10 -25.31 18.64 -1.01
C LEU A 10 -26.59 17.95 -1.51
N ILE A 11 -27.27 17.18 -0.66
CA ILE A 11 -28.49 16.47 -1.05
C ILE A 11 -29.67 17.45 -1.27
N ASN A 12 -29.69 18.58 -0.57
CA ASN A 12 -30.79 19.54 -0.63
C ASN A 12 -30.61 20.65 -1.67
N GLU A 13 -29.38 20.88 -2.17
CA GLU A 13 -29.08 21.95 -3.13
C GLU A 13 -28.86 21.41 -4.55
N SER A 14 -29.83 21.62 -5.45
CA SER A 14 -29.77 21.14 -6.85
C SER A 14 -28.63 21.77 -7.66
N ASP A 15 -28.34 23.03 -7.40
CA ASP A 15 -27.26 23.75 -8.10
C ASP A 15 -25.89 23.16 -7.73
N LEU A 16 -25.73 22.82 -6.45
CA LEU A 16 -24.51 22.20 -5.93
C LEU A 16 -24.30 20.80 -6.51
N GLN A 17 -25.37 20.01 -6.63
CA GLN A 17 -25.33 18.71 -7.31
C GLN A 17 -24.96 18.84 -8.79
N SER A 18 -25.45 19.89 -9.44
CA SER A 18 -25.17 20.15 -10.86
C SER A 18 -23.69 20.50 -11.06
N ILE A 19 -23.13 21.36 -10.21
CA ILE A 19 -21.69 21.72 -10.23
C ILE A 19 -20.80 20.51 -9.98
N LEU A 20 -21.22 19.58 -9.12
CA LEU A 20 -20.49 18.37 -8.76
C LEU A 20 -20.86 17.15 -9.62
N ALA A 21 -21.67 17.34 -10.67
CA ALA A 21 -21.98 16.27 -11.61
C ALA A 21 -20.70 15.82 -12.32
N LEU A 22 -20.59 14.50 -12.59
CA LEU A 22 -19.37 13.91 -13.17
C LEU A 22 -18.90 14.65 -14.44
N LYS A 23 -19.84 15.02 -15.30
CA LYS A 23 -19.55 15.79 -16.53
C LYS A 23 -18.90 17.13 -16.24
N GLU A 24 -19.40 17.88 -15.26
CA GLU A 24 -18.89 19.19 -14.87
C GLU A 24 -17.56 19.08 -14.13
N CYS A 25 -17.38 18.06 -13.29
CA CYS A 25 -16.10 17.75 -12.66
C CYS A 25 -14.99 17.46 -13.70
N ILE A 26 -15.32 16.78 -14.80
CA ILE A 26 -14.37 16.52 -15.90
C ILE A 26 -14.13 17.79 -16.72
N ALA A 27 -15.19 18.56 -17.02
CA ALA A 27 -15.09 19.74 -17.86
C ALA A 27 -14.38 20.92 -17.17
N ASN A 28 -14.65 21.12 -15.88
CA ASN A 28 -14.07 22.21 -15.09
C ASN A 28 -13.84 21.77 -13.62
N PRO A 29 -12.75 21.02 -13.36
CA PRO A 29 -12.44 20.54 -12.01
C PRO A 29 -12.15 21.68 -11.02
N ASP A 30 -11.69 22.84 -11.50
CA ASP A 30 -11.40 23.99 -10.66
C ASP A 30 -12.67 24.58 -10.03
N ILE A 31 -13.70 24.80 -10.85
CA ILE A 31 -14.99 25.32 -10.39
C ILE A 31 -15.68 24.29 -9.50
N ALA A 32 -15.68 23.02 -9.91
CA ALA A 32 -16.27 21.94 -9.13
C ALA A 32 -15.64 21.84 -7.73
N PHE A 33 -14.32 22.00 -7.63
CA PHE A 33 -13.63 21.92 -6.35
C PHE A 33 -13.83 23.18 -5.49
N THR A 34 -13.65 24.36 -6.06
CA THR A 34 -13.74 25.62 -5.30
C THR A 34 -15.16 25.91 -4.85
N ARG A 35 -16.11 26.00 -5.79
CA ARG A 35 -17.52 26.35 -5.53
C ARG A 35 -18.33 25.16 -5.05
N GLY A 36 -17.97 23.96 -5.49
CA GLY A 36 -18.66 22.75 -5.09
C GLY A 36 -18.22 22.22 -3.72
N ILE A 37 -16.94 22.35 -3.35
CA ILE A 37 -16.41 21.73 -2.12
C ILE A 37 -15.91 22.76 -1.11
N LEU A 38 -14.94 23.61 -1.48
CA LEU A 38 -14.27 24.49 -0.51
C LEU A 38 -15.20 25.57 0.05
N GLU A 39 -15.94 26.27 -0.80
CA GLU A 39 -16.84 27.36 -0.39
C GLU A 39 -17.99 26.85 0.51
N PRO A 40 -18.71 25.76 0.16
CA PRO A 40 -19.77 25.27 1.02
C PRO A 40 -19.24 24.75 2.36
N LEU A 41 -18.08 24.09 2.38
CA LEU A 41 -17.44 23.68 3.63
C LEU A 41 -17.08 24.88 4.51
N ALA A 42 -16.52 25.93 3.94
CA ALA A 42 -16.21 27.15 4.67
C ALA A 42 -17.48 27.84 5.20
N CYS A 43 -18.56 27.87 4.41
CA CYS A 43 -19.85 28.43 4.81
C CYS A 43 -20.46 27.65 5.99
N LEU A 44 -20.53 26.32 5.88
CA LEU A 44 -21.08 25.45 6.93
C LEU A 44 -20.29 25.55 8.23
N ARG A 45 -18.96 25.67 8.15
CA ARG A 45 -18.11 25.93 9.32
C ARG A 45 -18.40 27.29 9.95
N ARG A 46 -18.58 28.33 9.16
CA ARG A 46 -18.92 29.68 9.65
C ARG A 46 -20.29 29.70 10.34
N LEU A 47 -21.24 28.90 9.85
CA LEU A 47 -22.57 28.74 10.44
C LEU A 47 -22.59 27.81 11.66
N GLY A 48 -21.45 27.28 12.10
CA GLY A 48 -21.35 26.37 13.25
C GLY A 48 -21.96 25.00 13.00
N LYS A 49 -22.23 24.62 11.73
CA LYS A 49 -22.77 23.31 11.37
C LYS A 49 -21.70 22.22 11.27
N ILE A 50 -20.43 22.61 11.16
CA ILE A 50 -19.26 21.73 11.22
C ILE A 50 -18.53 22.06 12.52
N ASP A 51 -18.25 21.04 13.32
CA ASP A 51 -17.58 21.16 14.63
C ASP A 51 -16.28 21.93 14.52
N SER A 52 -15.94 22.71 15.56
CA SER A 52 -14.76 23.57 15.62
C SER A 52 -13.41 22.84 15.80
N ILE A 53 -13.24 21.69 15.15
CA ILE A 53 -12.01 20.87 15.16
C ILE A 53 -11.28 20.95 13.81
N ASN A 54 -10.07 20.41 13.76
CA ASN A 54 -9.34 20.23 12.51
C ASN A 54 -9.75 18.91 11.84
N TYR A 55 -9.89 18.94 10.52
CA TYR A 55 -10.11 17.75 9.69
C TYR A 55 -8.87 17.51 8.84
N VAL A 56 -8.59 16.25 8.53
CA VAL A 56 -7.45 15.85 7.70
C VAL A 56 -7.95 15.09 6.48
N VAL A 57 -7.52 15.55 5.31
CA VAL A 57 -7.60 14.79 4.07
C VAL A 57 -6.27 14.05 3.91
N LEU A 58 -6.31 12.73 4.02
CA LEU A 58 -5.17 11.86 3.72
C LEU A 58 -5.18 11.50 2.24
N ILE A 59 -4.11 11.83 1.54
CA ILE A 59 -3.87 11.39 0.16
C ILE A 59 -2.68 10.44 0.19
N ASP A 60 -2.99 9.15 0.21
CA ASP A 60 -1.96 8.12 0.23
C ASP A 60 -1.37 7.90 -1.16
N ALA A 61 -0.05 7.75 -1.22
CA ALA A 61 0.77 7.50 -2.39
C ALA A 61 0.51 8.50 -3.54
N LEU A 62 0.65 9.80 -3.27
CA LEU A 62 0.42 10.89 -4.22
C LEU A 62 1.17 10.70 -5.56
N CYS A 63 2.39 10.13 -5.51
CA CYS A 63 3.19 9.84 -6.70
C CYS A 63 2.54 8.84 -7.67
N GLU A 64 1.61 7.99 -7.22
CA GLU A 64 0.96 7.02 -8.13
C GLU A 64 0.09 7.73 -9.18
N ALA A 65 -0.42 8.92 -8.85
CA ALA A 65 -1.20 9.72 -9.78
C ALA A 65 -0.36 10.24 -10.97
N GLU A 66 0.98 10.30 -10.83
CA GLU A 66 1.87 10.75 -11.90
C GLU A 66 2.04 9.70 -12.99
N TYR A 67 1.91 8.40 -12.67
CA TYR A 67 1.96 7.33 -13.68
C TYR A 67 0.78 7.38 -14.65
N HIS A 68 -0.34 7.96 -14.21
CA HIS A 68 -1.56 8.11 -14.99
C HIS A 68 -1.80 9.57 -15.39
N ARG A 69 -0.72 10.33 -15.55
CA ARG A 69 -0.80 11.72 -16.01
C ARG A 69 -1.63 11.78 -17.30
N PRO A 70 -2.72 12.56 -17.33
CA PRO A 70 -3.53 12.67 -18.52
C PRO A 70 -2.78 13.47 -19.60
N ASP A 71 -3.10 13.22 -20.86
CA ASP A 71 -2.55 14.01 -21.97
C ASP A 71 -2.89 15.50 -21.84
N HIS A 72 -4.02 15.79 -21.18
CA HIS A 72 -4.51 17.13 -20.90
C HIS A 72 -5.04 17.24 -19.47
N GLY A 73 -4.70 18.34 -18.77
CA GLY A 73 -5.17 18.63 -17.42
C GLY A 73 -4.13 18.42 -16.33
N ASP A 74 -4.57 18.57 -15.09
CA ASP A 74 -3.74 18.49 -13.89
C ASP A 74 -3.61 17.05 -13.39
N THR A 75 -2.45 16.69 -12.84
CA THR A 75 -2.34 15.54 -11.94
C THR A 75 -2.90 15.94 -10.58
N ILE A 76 -3.12 14.97 -9.67
CA ILE A 76 -3.54 15.31 -8.29
C ILE A 76 -2.53 16.29 -7.67
N THR A 77 -1.24 16.11 -7.93
CA THR A 77 -0.18 16.98 -7.43
C THR A 77 -0.30 18.42 -7.93
N THR A 78 -0.41 18.64 -9.25
CA THR A 78 -0.50 20.00 -9.81
C THR A 78 -1.82 20.66 -9.45
N PHE A 79 -2.90 19.86 -9.38
CA PHE A 79 -4.20 20.32 -8.90
C PHE A 79 -4.13 20.82 -7.45
N LEU A 80 -3.51 20.06 -6.55
CA LEU A 80 -3.31 20.49 -5.17
C LEU A 80 -2.48 21.76 -5.08
N LEU A 81 -1.38 21.85 -5.84
CA LEU A 81 -0.53 23.03 -5.87
C LEU A 81 -1.32 24.30 -6.23
N LYS A 82 -2.21 24.18 -7.23
CA LYS A 82 -3.06 25.27 -7.69
C LYS A 82 -4.08 25.73 -6.65
N HIS A 83 -4.65 24.79 -5.90
CA HIS A 83 -5.79 25.07 -5.00
C HIS A 83 -5.43 25.21 -3.52
N ILE A 84 -4.22 24.85 -3.10
CA ILE A 84 -3.85 24.78 -1.68
C ILE A 84 -4.04 26.10 -0.93
N SER A 85 -3.79 27.23 -1.60
CA SER A 85 -3.99 28.57 -1.01
C SER A 85 -5.45 28.88 -0.68
N SER A 86 -6.39 28.18 -1.31
CA SER A 86 -7.83 28.33 -1.09
C SER A 86 -8.37 27.39 0.00
N PHE A 87 -7.57 26.45 0.50
CA PHE A 87 -8.03 25.53 1.55
C PHE A 87 -8.31 26.28 2.85
N PRO A 88 -9.45 26.00 3.52
CA PRO A 88 -9.69 26.51 4.86
C PRO A 88 -8.59 26.07 5.83
N SER A 89 -8.16 26.97 6.73
CA SER A 89 -7.06 26.70 7.66
C SER A 89 -7.31 25.51 8.60
N TRP A 90 -8.56 25.11 8.82
CA TRP A 90 -8.96 23.96 9.63
C TRP A 90 -8.98 22.63 8.86
N LEU A 91 -8.94 22.66 7.52
CA LEU A 91 -8.90 21.47 6.67
C LEU A 91 -7.45 21.22 6.22
N LYS A 92 -6.79 20.28 6.87
CA LYS A 92 -5.38 19.95 6.61
C LYS A 92 -5.27 18.86 5.56
N ILE A 93 -4.17 18.89 4.81
CA ILE A 93 -3.81 17.83 3.87
C ILE A 93 -2.56 17.13 4.41
N VAL A 94 -2.61 15.80 4.44
CA VAL A 94 -1.46 14.94 4.67
C VAL A 94 -1.31 14.07 3.44
N THR A 95 -0.14 14.12 2.82
CA THR A 95 0.15 13.32 1.62
C THR A 95 1.34 12.42 1.88
N THR A 96 1.29 11.18 1.40
CA THR A 96 2.47 10.28 1.40
C THR A 96 3.03 10.19 -0.02
N VAL A 97 4.35 10.09 -0.13
CA VAL A 97 5.06 9.97 -1.40
C VAL A 97 6.22 8.99 -1.21
N ARG A 98 6.51 8.18 -2.23
CA ARG A 98 7.71 7.35 -2.20
C ARG A 98 8.94 8.23 -2.41
N SER A 99 10.00 8.00 -1.64
CA SER A 99 11.21 8.83 -1.68
C SER A 99 11.87 8.85 -3.07
N GLN A 100 11.74 7.79 -3.86
CA GLN A 100 12.25 7.76 -5.24
C GLN A 100 11.53 8.75 -6.18
N LEU A 101 10.36 9.25 -5.78
CA LEU A 101 9.49 10.14 -6.56
C LEU A 101 9.19 11.43 -5.80
N GLU A 102 10.02 11.80 -4.81
CA GLU A 102 9.78 13.00 -4.00
C GLU A 102 9.76 14.30 -4.83
N GLU A 103 10.48 14.32 -5.96
CA GLU A 103 10.57 15.47 -6.87
C GLU A 103 9.19 15.92 -7.39
N VAL A 104 8.22 14.99 -7.47
CA VAL A 104 6.82 15.29 -7.81
C VAL A 104 6.25 16.35 -6.86
N THR A 105 6.60 16.29 -5.58
CA THR A 105 6.06 17.16 -4.53
C THR A 105 6.92 18.39 -4.26
N LYS A 106 7.96 18.64 -5.08
CA LYS A 106 8.96 19.68 -4.82
C LYS A 106 8.37 21.09 -4.73
N GLN A 107 7.34 21.35 -5.54
CA GLN A 107 6.68 22.65 -5.60
C GLN A 107 5.60 22.82 -4.52
N LEU A 108 5.14 21.74 -3.89
CA LEU A 108 4.11 21.82 -2.84
C LEU A 108 4.68 22.53 -1.60
N PRO A 109 3.96 23.54 -1.07
CA PRO A 109 4.40 24.31 0.11
C PRO A 109 4.13 23.54 1.42
N PHE A 110 4.38 22.23 1.43
CA PHE A 110 4.10 21.36 2.58
C PHE A 110 5.33 21.17 3.45
N THR A 111 5.10 20.99 4.75
CA THR A 111 6.11 20.48 5.66
C THR A 111 6.45 19.05 5.29
N ARG A 112 7.75 18.78 5.08
CA ARG A 112 8.24 17.45 4.71
C ARG A 112 8.70 16.69 5.94
N ILE A 113 8.27 15.45 6.04
CA ILE A 113 8.71 14.50 7.06
C ILE A 113 9.25 13.28 6.32
N SER A 114 10.55 13.01 6.45
CA SER A 114 11.17 11.80 5.90
C SER A 114 11.17 10.68 6.93
N LEU A 115 10.74 9.48 6.52
CA LEU A 115 10.82 8.26 7.32
C LEU A 115 12.03 7.38 6.94
N ASP A 116 12.81 7.78 5.94
CA ASP A 116 13.91 6.98 5.39
C ASP A 116 15.27 7.26 6.06
N ASN A 117 15.27 8.09 7.10
CA ASN A 117 16.47 8.55 7.81
C ASN A 117 17.04 7.49 8.78
N VAL A 118 17.15 6.24 8.35
CA VAL A 118 17.51 5.07 9.18
C VAL A 118 18.89 5.22 9.82
N GLN A 119 19.83 5.87 9.13
CA GLN A 119 21.19 6.08 9.63
C GLN A 119 21.31 7.23 10.63
N SER A 120 20.42 8.23 10.57
CA SER A 120 20.47 9.43 11.41
C SER A 120 19.41 9.45 12.51
N ASN A 121 18.41 8.57 12.46
CA ASN A 121 17.35 8.48 13.45
C ASN A 121 17.40 7.16 14.21
N ASP A 122 18.04 7.19 15.37
CA ASP A 122 18.17 6.05 16.29
C ASP A 122 16.82 5.45 16.71
N ASN A 123 15.74 6.23 16.68
CA ASN A 123 14.41 5.73 17.06
C ASN A 123 13.90 4.69 16.06
N ILE A 124 14.17 4.85 14.76
CA ILE A 124 13.78 3.88 13.74
C ILE A 124 14.44 2.53 14.03
N GLN A 125 15.74 2.54 14.34
CA GLN A 125 16.47 1.31 14.66
C GLN A 125 15.94 0.66 15.95
N LYS A 126 15.68 1.46 16.99
CA LYS A 126 15.10 0.99 18.25
C LYS A 126 13.72 0.36 18.05
N ASP A 127 12.86 0.98 17.24
CA ASP A 127 11.52 0.48 16.97
C ASP A 127 11.57 -0.82 16.16
N LEU A 128 12.45 -0.93 15.16
CA LEU A 128 12.64 -2.17 14.38
C LEU A 128 13.16 -3.30 15.27
N VAL A 129 14.18 -3.06 16.10
CA VAL A 129 14.70 -4.05 17.06
C VAL A 129 13.62 -4.47 18.05
N SER A 130 12.86 -3.51 18.58
CA SER A 130 11.75 -3.78 19.50
C SER A 130 10.69 -4.65 18.84
N TYR A 131 10.33 -4.36 17.60
CA TYR A 131 9.39 -5.15 16.82
C TYR A 131 9.89 -6.58 16.54
N ILE A 132 11.16 -6.73 16.15
CA ILE A 132 11.79 -8.06 15.94
C ILE A 132 11.74 -8.86 17.25
N ASN A 133 12.23 -8.28 18.34
CA ASN A 133 12.28 -8.95 19.64
C ASN A 133 10.89 -9.32 20.13
N PHE A 134 9.91 -8.44 19.98
CA PHE A 134 8.52 -8.73 20.29
C PHE A 134 7.99 -9.94 19.49
N ARG A 135 8.20 -9.97 18.17
CA ARG A 135 7.74 -11.08 17.33
C ARG A 135 8.45 -12.39 17.66
N VAL A 136 9.77 -12.36 17.86
CA VAL A 136 10.56 -13.54 18.25
C VAL A 136 10.12 -14.04 19.62
N HIS A 137 9.92 -13.17 20.60
CA HIS A 137 9.52 -13.57 21.95
C HIS A 137 8.13 -14.22 21.99
N ASN A 138 7.19 -13.71 21.21
CA ASN A 138 5.82 -14.21 21.21
C ASN A 138 5.57 -15.40 20.26
N ASN A 139 6.58 -15.86 19.51
CA ASN A 139 6.40 -16.96 18.55
C ASN A 139 7.46 -18.06 18.70
N GLN A 140 7.01 -19.22 19.21
CA GLN A 140 7.88 -20.37 19.45
C GLN A 140 8.46 -20.98 18.16
N ALA A 141 7.73 -20.94 17.05
CA ALA A 141 8.23 -21.44 15.76
C ALA A 141 9.44 -20.63 15.31
N ILE A 142 9.37 -19.29 15.41
CA ILE A 142 10.51 -18.42 15.11
C ILE A 142 11.69 -18.71 16.03
N GLN A 143 11.47 -18.85 17.35
CA GLN A 143 12.53 -19.16 18.33
C GLN A 143 13.24 -20.47 18.01
N SER A 144 12.47 -21.51 17.69
CA SER A 144 13.02 -22.83 17.35
C SER A 144 13.86 -22.79 16.06
N ASN A 145 13.49 -21.93 15.11
CA ASN A 145 14.14 -21.81 13.81
C ASN A 145 15.50 -21.07 13.92
N ILE A 146 15.59 -20.05 14.78
CA ILE A 146 16.81 -19.26 14.95
C ILE A 146 17.80 -19.85 15.96
N THR A 147 17.34 -20.74 16.86
CA THR A 147 18.20 -21.40 17.86
C THR A 147 18.91 -22.58 17.21
N LEU A 148 20.01 -22.30 16.54
CA LEU A 148 20.82 -23.32 15.87
C LEU A 148 21.69 -24.10 16.87
N ALA A 149 21.67 -25.43 16.78
CA ALA A 149 22.63 -26.28 17.47
C ALA A 149 23.95 -26.32 16.67
N THR A 150 24.92 -25.48 17.01
CA THR A 150 26.27 -25.54 16.41
C THR A 150 27.16 -26.48 17.22
N ASN A 151 27.64 -27.57 16.60
CA ASN A 151 28.68 -28.47 17.14
C ASN A 151 28.42 -29.03 18.56
N GLY A 152 27.17 -29.39 18.88
CA GLY A 152 26.83 -30.04 20.16
C GLY A 152 26.89 -29.13 21.39
N LYS A 153 27.21 -27.84 21.23
CA LYS A 153 27.08 -26.80 22.27
C LYS A 153 26.00 -25.83 21.83
N THR A 154 24.86 -25.86 22.50
CA THR A 154 23.80 -24.86 22.34
C THR A 154 24.34 -23.50 22.79
N GLU A 155 24.49 -22.54 21.87
CA GLU A 155 24.62 -21.13 22.26
C GLU A 155 23.42 -20.75 23.13
N SER A 156 23.61 -19.83 24.08
CA SER A 156 22.47 -19.37 24.88
C SER A 156 21.43 -18.75 23.95
N SER A 157 20.16 -19.10 24.16
CA SER A 157 19.03 -18.62 23.34
C SER A 157 19.02 -17.10 23.20
N SER A 158 19.44 -16.36 24.23
CA SER A 158 19.53 -14.90 24.21
C SER A 158 20.59 -14.38 23.23
N VAL A 159 21.74 -15.04 23.12
CA VAL A 159 22.81 -14.65 22.19
C VAL A 159 22.39 -14.89 20.74
N SER A 160 21.77 -16.03 20.45
CA SER A 160 21.28 -16.32 19.10
C SER A 160 20.18 -15.35 18.67
N GLN A 161 19.24 -15.03 19.57
CA GLN A 161 18.19 -14.03 19.34
C GLN A 161 18.78 -12.64 19.05
N ASN A 162 19.74 -12.20 19.84
CA ASN A 162 20.40 -10.91 19.62
C ASN A 162 21.14 -10.86 18.28
N LYS A 163 21.90 -11.90 17.93
CA LYS A 163 22.58 -12.00 16.63
C LYS A 163 21.59 -11.96 15.46
N PHE A 164 20.48 -12.69 15.58
CA PHE A 164 19.42 -12.70 14.58
C PHE A 164 18.77 -11.33 14.41
N ALA A 165 18.41 -10.67 15.51
CA ALA A 165 17.80 -9.35 15.50
C ALA A 165 18.72 -8.31 14.83
N GLN A 166 20.02 -8.33 15.14
CA GLN A 166 21.00 -7.45 14.52
C GLN A 166 21.17 -7.73 13.02
N HIS A 167 21.20 -9.00 12.62
CA HIS A 167 21.28 -9.36 11.21
C HIS A 167 20.06 -8.86 10.44
N LEU A 168 18.86 -9.11 10.96
CA LEU A 168 17.61 -8.72 10.29
C LEU A 168 17.42 -7.20 10.26
N LEU A 169 17.83 -6.49 11.32
CA LEU A 169 17.89 -5.02 11.35
C LEU A 169 18.74 -4.49 10.19
N ASN A 170 19.96 -5.00 10.04
CA ASN A 170 20.89 -4.56 8.98
C ASN A 170 20.36 -4.85 7.58
N ALA A 171 19.72 -6.00 7.36
CA ALA A 171 19.13 -6.36 6.08
C ALA A 171 17.85 -5.56 5.76
N SER A 172 17.15 -5.03 6.78
CA SER A 172 15.87 -4.37 6.59
C SER A 172 15.94 -3.01 5.88
N HIS A 173 17.08 -2.33 5.97
CA HIS A 173 17.24 -0.95 5.50
C HIS A 173 16.09 -0.02 5.95
N GLY A 174 15.57 -0.20 7.17
CA GLY A 174 14.45 0.59 7.69
C GLY A 174 13.06 0.03 7.44
N SER A 175 12.94 -1.03 6.63
CA SER A 175 11.64 -1.54 6.19
C SER A 175 11.00 -2.49 7.21
N PHE A 176 9.99 -1.99 7.91
CA PHE A 176 9.10 -2.83 8.74
C PHE A 176 8.43 -3.94 7.93
N LEU A 177 8.09 -3.66 6.67
CA LEU A 177 7.44 -4.64 5.80
C LEU A 177 8.38 -5.82 5.52
N PHE A 178 9.65 -5.56 5.23
CA PHE A 178 10.65 -6.60 5.02
C PHE A 178 10.80 -7.50 6.26
N ILE A 179 10.93 -6.88 7.45
CA ILE A 179 11.04 -7.63 8.71
C ILE A 179 9.78 -8.47 8.93
N LYS A 180 8.60 -7.84 8.81
CA LYS A 180 7.32 -8.53 8.99
C LYS A 180 7.22 -9.75 8.09
N LEU A 181 7.43 -9.59 6.79
CA LEU A 181 7.27 -10.70 5.85
C LEU A 181 8.31 -11.81 6.07
N THR A 182 9.56 -11.46 6.40
CA THR A 182 10.59 -12.46 6.75
C THR A 182 10.18 -13.26 7.99
N LEU A 183 9.70 -12.58 9.04
CA LEU A 183 9.23 -13.24 10.26
C LEU A 183 7.97 -14.08 10.02
N ASP A 184 7.05 -13.62 9.18
CA ASP A 184 5.86 -14.38 8.78
C ASP A 184 6.23 -15.68 8.05
N LEU A 185 7.28 -15.66 7.21
CA LEU A 185 7.80 -16.86 6.54
C LEU A 185 8.42 -17.85 7.52
N LEU A 186 9.18 -17.36 8.51
CA LEU A 186 9.77 -18.20 9.57
C LEU A 186 8.68 -18.82 10.45
N GLU A 187 7.69 -18.03 10.84
CA GLU A 187 6.53 -18.45 11.64
C GLU A 187 5.72 -19.55 10.94
N LYS A 188 5.53 -19.44 9.62
CA LYS A 188 4.85 -20.46 8.80
C LYS A 188 5.70 -21.69 8.48
N GLY A 189 6.97 -21.72 8.89
CA GLY A 189 7.92 -22.77 8.52
C GLY A 189 8.27 -22.79 7.02
N GLN A 190 7.98 -21.71 6.31
CA GLN A 190 8.26 -21.54 4.88
C GLN A 190 9.70 -21.07 4.61
N LEU A 191 10.38 -20.61 5.65
CA LEU A 191 11.79 -20.26 5.66
C LEU A 191 12.45 -20.95 6.85
N VAL A 192 13.62 -21.56 6.65
CA VAL A 192 14.38 -22.24 7.71
C VAL A 192 15.82 -21.77 7.68
N VAL A 193 16.29 -21.25 8.81
CA VAL A 193 17.67 -20.85 9.01
C VAL A 193 18.52 -22.11 9.11
N LYS A 194 19.58 -22.19 8.29
CA LYS A 194 20.47 -23.36 8.23
C LYS A 194 21.85 -23.13 8.86
N SER A 195 22.22 -21.88 9.10
CA SER A 195 23.54 -21.52 9.64
C SER A 195 23.49 -20.16 10.33
N SER A 196 24.44 -19.93 11.24
CA SER A 196 24.58 -18.69 12.00
C SER A 196 24.96 -17.48 11.14
N GLY A 197 25.32 -17.71 9.88
CA GLY A 197 25.58 -16.65 8.91
C GLY A 197 24.33 -16.12 8.20
N TYR A 198 23.15 -16.70 8.47
CA TYR A 198 21.84 -16.26 7.95
C TYR A 198 21.75 -16.06 6.42
N LYS A 199 22.67 -16.63 5.64
CA LYS A 199 22.75 -16.47 4.17
C LYS A 199 21.52 -16.95 3.40
N VAL A 200 20.63 -17.71 4.05
CA VAL A 200 19.38 -18.22 3.46
C VAL A 200 18.25 -17.19 3.59
N LEU A 201 18.39 -16.20 4.48
CA LEU A 201 17.38 -15.15 4.61
C LEU A 201 17.41 -14.24 3.37
N PRO A 202 16.23 -13.82 2.88
CA PRO A 202 16.14 -12.82 1.83
C PRO A 202 16.89 -11.54 2.22
N VAL A 203 17.49 -10.85 1.25
CA VAL A 203 18.20 -9.58 1.49
C VAL A 203 17.40 -8.34 1.08
N ASN A 204 16.27 -8.52 0.41
CA ASN A 204 15.35 -7.43 0.04
C ASN A 204 13.91 -7.94 -0.15
N LEU A 205 12.97 -7.01 -0.33
CA LEU A 205 11.55 -7.33 -0.55
C LEU A 205 11.29 -8.14 -1.83
N ALA A 206 12.07 -7.92 -2.90
CA ALA A 206 11.87 -8.65 -4.16
C ALA A 206 12.15 -10.15 -4.00
N GLU A 207 13.19 -10.51 -3.23
CA GLU A 207 13.48 -11.90 -2.90
C GLU A 207 12.40 -12.54 -2.02
N ILE A 208 11.84 -11.79 -1.06
CA ILE A 208 10.69 -12.26 -0.26
C ILE A 208 9.49 -12.54 -1.17
N TYR A 209 9.15 -11.62 -2.06
CA TYR A 209 8.04 -11.80 -2.99
C TYR A 209 8.28 -12.97 -3.94
N LEU A 210 9.49 -13.11 -4.47
CA LEU A 210 9.87 -14.23 -5.31
C LEU A 210 9.76 -15.56 -4.55
N LEU A 211 10.23 -15.63 -3.31
CA LEU A 211 10.09 -16.82 -2.47
C LEU A 211 8.62 -17.16 -2.23
N HIS A 212 7.80 -16.19 -1.83
CA HIS A 212 6.37 -16.39 -1.63
C HIS A 212 5.68 -16.87 -2.92
N PHE A 213 6.08 -16.32 -4.06
CA PHE A 213 5.56 -16.72 -5.37
C PHE A 213 5.99 -18.15 -5.75
N ASN A 214 7.25 -18.51 -5.55
CA ASN A 214 7.79 -19.85 -5.81
C ASN A 214 7.17 -20.91 -4.89
N LEU A 215 6.90 -20.57 -3.63
CA LEU A 215 6.17 -21.45 -2.71
C LEU A 215 4.74 -21.72 -3.19
N ARG A 216 4.11 -20.72 -3.82
CA ARG A 216 2.77 -20.89 -4.39
C ARG A 216 2.77 -21.63 -5.73
N PHE A 217 3.76 -21.34 -6.57
CA PHE A 217 3.90 -21.84 -7.94
C PHE A 217 5.29 -22.47 -8.13
N PRO A 218 5.50 -23.72 -7.66
CA PRO A 218 6.83 -24.35 -7.66
C PRO A 218 7.35 -24.69 -9.05
N THR A 219 6.50 -24.70 -10.07
CA THR A 219 6.86 -25.01 -11.45
C THR A 219 6.30 -23.99 -12.42
N ILE A 220 6.99 -23.79 -13.55
CA ILE A 220 6.53 -22.93 -14.65
C ILE A 220 5.08 -23.27 -15.05
N ARG A 221 4.77 -24.56 -15.21
CA ARG A 221 3.42 -25.04 -15.53
C ARG A 221 2.36 -24.66 -14.51
N SER A 222 2.71 -24.57 -13.22
CA SER A 222 1.77 -24.14 -12.18
C SER A 222 1.47 -22.64 -12.25
N PHE A 223 2.48 -21.83 -12.61
CA PHE A 223 2.34 -20.39 -12.82
C PHE A 223 1.56 -20.07 -14.11
N GLU A 224 1.84 -20.78 -15.21
CA GLU A 224 1.16 -20.60 -16.50
C GLU A 224 -0.38 -20.69 -16.37
N LYS A 225 -0.88 -21.50 -15.44
CA LYS A 225 -2.33 -21.63 -15.16
C LYS A 225 -2.99 -20.32 -14.73
N VAL A 226 -2.24 -19.44 -14.06
CA VAL A 226 -2.74 -18.18 -13.49
C VAL A 226 -2.19 -16.93 -14.19
N SER A 227 -1.18 -17.09 -15.06
CA SER A 227 -0.48 -15.99 -15.72
C SER A 227 -1.44 -15.04 -16.44
N ASN A 228 -2.36 -15.55 -17.26
CA ASN A 228 -3.32 -14.71 -18.00
C ASN A 228 -4.24 -13.90 -17.06
N ILE A 229 -4.61 -14.47 -15.90
CA ILE A 229 -5.41 -13.76 -14.89
C ILE A 229 -4.59 -12.59 -14.33
N LEU A 230 -3.33 -12.84 -13.97
CA LEU A 230 -2.42 -11.80 -13.48
C LEU A 230 -2.17 -10.72 -14.54
N SER A 231 -1.98 -11.09 -15.81
CA SER A 231 -1.79 -10.15 -16.92
C SER A 231 -3.01 -9.24 -17.11
N VAL A 232 -4.22 -9.79 -17.07
CA VAL A 232 -5.47 -9.01 -17.13
C VAL A 232 -5.57 -8.05 -15.95
N CYS A 233 -5.34 -8.54 -14.72
CA CYS A 233 -5.39 -7.69 -13.53
C CYS A 233 -4.32 -6.59 -13.54
N LEU A 234 -3.12 -6.87 -14.05
CA LEU A 234 -2.03 -5.90 -14.12
C LEU A 234 -2.27 -4.84 -15.20
N ALA A 235 -2.89 -5.21 -16.32
CA ALA A 235 -3.21 -4.29 -17.40
C ALA A 235 -4.44 -3.41 -17.11
N ALA A 236 -5.26 -3.77 -16.12
CA ALA A 236 -6.48 -3.05 -15.80
C ALA A 236 -6.20 -1.70 -15.12
N LEU A 237 -6.77 -0.62 -15.67
CA LEU A 237 -6.73 0.72 -15.07
C LEU A 237 -7.69 0.87 -13.88
N TYR A 238 -8.75 0.07 -13.86
CA TYR A 238 -9.78 0.09 -12.83
C TYR A 238 -9.91 -1.29 -12.19
N PRO A 239 -10.30 -1.36 -10.90
CA PRO A 239 -10.58 -2.64 -10.27
C PRO A 239 -11.65 -3.39 -11.04
N LEU A 240 -11.32 -4.60 -11.49
CA LEU A 240 -12.25 -5.46 -12.22
C LEU A 240 -13.02 -6.36 -11.24
N THR A 241 -14.30 -6.57 -11.55
CA THR A 241 -15.10 -7.64 -10.96
C THR A 241 -14.59 -9.00 -11.43
N ILE A 242 -14.89 -10.04 -10.68
CA ILE A 242 -14.49 -11.41 -11.04
C ILE A 242 -15.04 -11.86 -12.40
N LEU A 243 -16.21 -11.36 -12.80
CA LEU A 243 -16.82 -11.62 -14.11
C LEU A 243 -16.07 -10.89 -15.22
N GLU A 244 -15.72 -9.62 -15.03
CA GLU A 244 -14.93 -8.86 -16.01
C GLU A 244 -13.55 -9.50 -16.22
N ILE A 245 -12.91 -9.98 -15.15
CA ILE A 245 -11.64 -10.72 -15.27
C ILE A 245 -11.84 -11.99 -16.09
N TYR A 246 -12.88 -12.78 -15.80
CA TYR A 246 -13.16 -14.01 -16.52
C TYR A 246 -13.39 -13.79 -18.03
N TYR A 247 -14.25 -12.84 -18.39
CA TYR A 247 -14.52 -12.54 -19.78
C TYR A 247 -13.28 -11.96 -20.49
N SER A 248 -12.50 -11.12 -19.81
CA SER A 248 -11.25 -10.59 -20.36
C SER A 248 -10.21 -11.69 -20.61
N VAL A 249 -10.06 -12.65 -19.69
CA VAL A 249 -9.16 -13.80 -19.88
C VAL A 249 -9.64 -14.67 -21.06
N ASN A 250 -10.93 -14.91 -21.18
CA ASN A 250 -11.49 -15.71 -22.28
C ASN A 250 -11.42 -15.00 -23.63
N ALA A 251 -11.45 -13.67 -23.68
CA ALA A 251 -11.25 -12.90 -24.90
C ALA A 251 -9.85 -13.07 -25.51
N LEU A 252 -8.89 -13.59 -24.73
CA LEU A 252 -7.54 -13.95 -25.20
C LEU A 252 -7.49 -15.36 -25.85
N LEU A 253 -8.59 -16.11 -25.83
CA LEU A 253 -8.66 -17.50 -26.28
C LEU A 253 -9.56 -17.59 -27.52
N ILE A 254 -9.16 -18.41 -28.50
CA ILE A 254 -9.88 -18.54 -29.78
C ILE A 254 -10.84 -19.75 -29.71
N ASP A 255 -10.30 -20.96 -29.51
CA ASP A 255 -11.10 -22.19 -29.59
C ASP A 255 -11.30 -22.88 -28.23
N ASN A 256 -10.37 -22.67 -27.28
CA ASN A 256 -10.34 -23.37 -26.01
C ASN A 256 -10.64 -22.41 -24.85
N PHE A 257 -11.92 -22.06 -24.67
CA PHE A 257 -12.35 -21.20 -23.57
C PHE A 257 -12.16 -21.86 -22.21
N LEU A 258 -11.75 -21.06 -21.23
CA LEU A 258 -11.62 -21.47 -19.84
C LEU A 258 -13.02 -21.62 -19.21
N PRO A 259 -13.39 -22.82 -18.71
CA PRO A 259 -14.66 -23.00 -18.01
C PRO A 259 -14.71 -22.19 -16.72
N TRP A 260 -15.88 -21.70 -16.35
CA TRP A 260 -16.07 -20.86 -15.15
C TRP A 260 -15.58 -21.54 -13.86
N SER A 261 -15.89 -22.82 -13.67
CA SER A 261 -15.46 -23.59 -12.49
C SER A 261 -13.94 -23.68 -12.39
N GLU A 262 -13.25 -23.90 -13.51
CA GLU A 262 -11.80 -23.97 -13.57
C GLU A 262 -11.18 -22.59 -13.34
N PHE A 263 -11.75 -21.53 -13.93
CA PHE A 263 -11.34 -20.16 -13.66
C PHE A 263 -11.40 -19.83 -12.16
N LEU A 264 -12.49 -20.15 -11.48
CA LEU A 264 -12.63 -19.89 -10.04
C LEU A 264 -11.56 -20.64 -9.22
N GLN A 265 -11.23 -21.88 -9.59
CA GLN A 265 -10.16 -22.63 -8.94
C GLN A 265 -8.79 -21.96 -9.14
N ARG A 266 -8.47 -21.55 -10.38
CA ARG A 266 -7.24 -20.83 -10.73
C ARG A 266 -7.17 -19.48 -10.02
N PHE A 267 -8.27 -18.72 -9.99
CA PHE A 267 -8.38 -17.44 -9.30
C PHE A 267 -8.15 -17.57 -7.80
N LYS A 268 -8.70 -18.62 -7.16
CA LYS A 268 -8.46 -18.93 -5.75
C LYS A 268 -6.98 -19.16 -5.44
N LEU A 269 -6.18 -19.59 -6.43
CA LEU A 269 -4.73 -19.70 -6.24
C LEU A 269 -4.05 -18.35 -5.99
N LEU A 270 -4.63 -17.26 -6.49
CA LEU A 270 -4.13 -15.89 -6.36
C LEU A 270 -4.58 -15.20 -5.07
N SER A 271 -5.33 -15.89 -4.20
CA SER A 271 -5.71 -15.36 -2.89
C SER A 271 -4.47 -14.96 -2.09
N GLY A 272 -4.45 -13.72 -1.59
CA GLY A 272 -3.31 -13.14 -0.87
C GLY A 272 -2.29 -12.42 -1.77
N PHE A 273 -2.35 -12.59 -3.09
CA PHE A 273 -1.60 -11.78 -4.05
C PHE A 273 -2.45 -10.65 -4.62
N LEU A 274 -3.73 -10.93 -4.88
CA LEU A 274 -4.70 -9.91 -5.30
C LEU A 274 -5.38 -9.30 -4.09
N VAL A 275 -5.41 -7.97 -4.04
CA VAL A 275 -6.09 -7.20 -2.99
C VAL A 275 -7.44 -6.74 -3.53
N LYS A 276 -8.51 -7.03 -2.78
CA LYS A 276 -9.84 -6.49 -3.09
C LYS A 276 -9.88 -5.03 -2.66
N ARG A 277 -10.06 -4.10 -3.61
CA ARG A 277 -10.52 -2.74 -3.30
C ARG A 277 -12.00 -2.82 -2.86
N LEU A 278 -12.28 -2.40 -1.63
CA LEU A 278 -13.62 -2.32 -1.05
C LEU A 278 -14.27 -0.97 -1.38
#